data_AF-A0A3R8XTA0-F1
#
_entry.id   AF-A0A3R8XTA0-F1
#
_cell.length_a   1.000
_cell.length_b   1.000
_cell.length_c   1.000
_cell.angle_alpha   90.00
_cell.angle_beta   90.00
_cell.angle_gamma   90.00
#
_symmetry.space_group_name_H-M   'P 1'
#
loop_
_entity.id
_entity.type
_entity.pdbx_description
1 polymer ?
#
loop_
_entity_poly.entity_id
_entity_poly.type
_entity_poly.pdbx_seq_one_letter_code
_entity_poly.pdbx_strand_id
1 'polypeptide(L)'
;MHPRRSKKIPTIPVGSVGGFMIKRHSFNKYAPKPEAEPYAEGTLKDLRLKLGMTQKELSAIIGYSVTSISIWENSNSAPTEVMHKLQKLYEDTKDCIVDDGIDIIEKVSYVRHRLGLSYDRLAQLIGVGCGKTVRAWMDGVEPKMKYLAEINRMYYELKSQYKPKSQKRRPTFCQLDPLNKTSWKAEIENPVIVWK
;
A
#
# COMPACT_ATOMS: atom_id res chain seq x y z
N MET A 1 -46.82 -52.18 60.32
CA MET A 1 -46.01 -53.13 59.50
C MET A 1 -46.62 -53.23 58.11
N HIS A 2 -46.03 -52.56 57.11
CA HIS A 2 -46.34 -52.70 55.68
C HIS A 2 -45.00 -52.73 54.93
N PRO A 3 -44.79 -53.64 53.96
CA PRO A 3 -43.47 -53.81 53.33
C PRO A 3 -43.19 -52.75 52.28
N ARG A 4 -41.97 -52.19 52.31
CA ARG A 4 -41.43 -51.27 51.31
C ARG A 4 -41.20 -52.02 49.99
N ARG A 5 -41.94 -51.65 48.94
CA ARG A 5 -41.69 -52.10 47.55
C ARG A 5 -40.39 -51.45 47.04
N SER A 6 -39.33 -52.24 46.93
CA SER A 6 -38.09 -51.89 46.22
C SER A 6 -38.38 -51.65 44.74
N LYS A 7 -38.14 -50.42 44.25
CA LYS A 7 -38.13 -50.11 42.82
C LYS A 7 -36.75 -50.48 42.27
N LYS A 8 -36.68 -51.50 41.41
CA LYS A 8 -35.48 -51.84 40.64
C LYS A 8 -35.20 -50.71 39.63
N ILE A 9 -33.98 -50.17 39.68
CA ILE A 9 -33.45 -49.21 38.71
C ILE A 9 -33.05 -50.00 37.45
N PRO A 10 -33.49 -49.61 36.24
CA PRO A 10 -33.01 -50.25 35.01
C PRO A 10 -31.59 -49.76 34.67
N THR A 11 -30.66 -50.71 34.56
CA THR A 11 -29.28 -50.51 34.12
C THR A 11 -29.27 -50.13 32.64
N ILE A 12 -28.77 -48.95 32.29
CA ILE A 12 -28.58 -48.51 30.91
C ILE A 12 -27.21 -49.03 30.42
N PRO A 13 -27.11 -49.69 29.25
CA PRO A 13 -25.83 -50.14 28.72
C PRO A 13 -24.96 -48.95 28.28
N VAL A 14 -23.68 -48.99 28.64
CA VAL A 14 -22.65 -48.03 28.24
C VAL A 14 -22.32 -48.25 26.76
N GLY A 15 -22.98 -47.48 25.90
CA GLY A 15 -22.72 -47.41 24.45
C GLY A 15 -21.66 -46.37 24.12
N SER A 16 -20.52 -46.86 23.66
CA SER A 16 -19.50 -46.23 22.81
C SER A 16 -19.74 -44.77 22.39
N VAL A 17 -18.95 -43.83 22.94
CA VAL A 17 -18.91 -42.44 22.46
C VAL A 17 -18.05 -42.41 21.19
N GLY A 18 -18.69 -42.71 20.05
CA GLY A 18 -18.12 -42.45 18.74
C GLY A 18 -17.83 -40.97 18.59
N GLY A 19 -16.59 -40.63 18.24
CA GLY A 19 -16.15 -39.27 18.01
C GLY A 19 -17.01 -38.59 16.95
N PHE A 20 -17.70 -37.52 17.33
CA PHE A 20 -18.32 -36.60 16.38
C PHE A 20 -17.21 -35.89 15.60
N MET A 21 -16.82 -36.48 14.47
CA MET A 21 -16.07 -35.81 13.43
C MET A 21 -16.94 -34.67 12.89
N ILE A 22 -16.71 -33.44 13.38
CA ILE A 22 -17.20 -32.24 12.71
C ILE A 22 -16.47 -32.19 11.37
N LYS A 23 -17.11 -32.71 10.32
CA LYS A 23 -16.67 -32.56 8.94
C LYS A 23 -16.55 -31.07 8.69
N ARG A 24 -15.32 -30.56 8.59
CA ARG A 24 -15.08 -29.21 8.06
C ARG A 24 -15.65 -29.20 6.65
N HIS A 25 -16.78 -28.54 6.46
CA HIS A 25 -17.29 -28.25 5.13
C HIS A 25 -16.19 -27.49 4.39
N SER A 26 -15.59 -28.16 3.41
CA SER A 26 -14.68 -27.54 2.45
C SER A 26 -15.46 -26.42 1.77
N PHE A 27 -15.16 -25.17 2.09
CA PHE A 27 -15.68 -24.03 1.35
C PHE A 27 -15.40 -24.26 -0.14
N ASN A 28 -16.46 -24.26 -0.94
CA ASN A 28 -16.38 -24.49 -2.36
C ASN A 28 -15.44 -23.44 -2.98
N LYS A 29 -14.33 -23.90 -3.58
CA LYS A 29 -13.30 -23.05 -4.20
C LYS A 29 -13.82 -22.26 -5.41
N TYR A 30 -14.99 -22.64 -5.90
CA TYR A 30 -15.69 -22.08 -7.05
C TYR A 30 -16.97 -21.32 -6.66
N ALA A 31 -17.24 -21.13 -5.37
CA ALA A 31 -18.27 -20.19 -4.98
C ALA A 31 -17.89 -18.81 -5.55
N PRO A 32 -18.78 -18.15 -6.33
CA PRO A 32 -18.60 -16.75 -6.64
C PRO A 32 -18.31 -16.03 -5.33
N LYS A 33 -17.23 -15.25 -5.28
CA LYS A 33 -16.98 -14.37 -4.14
C LYS A 33 -18.29 -13.61 -3.92
N PRO A 34 -18.85 -13.60 -2.69
CA PRO A 34 -20.05 -12.83 -2.44
C PRO A 34 -19.77 -11.41 -2.92
N GLU A 35 -20.62 -10.97 -3.85
CA GLU A 35 -20.63 -9.61 -4.37
C GLU A 35 -20.63 -8.71 -3.14
N ALA A 36 -19.65 -7.82 -3.01
CA ALA A 36 -19.50 -7.04 -1.80
C ALA A 36 -20.78 -6.21 -1.64
N GLU A 37 -21.65 -6.60 -0.70
CA GLU A 37 -22.84 -5.82 -0.43
C GLU A 37 -22.40 -4.38 -0.12
N PRO A 38 -23.08 -3.36 -0.70
CA PRO A 38 -22.78 -1.97 -0.41
C PRO A 38 -22.89 -1.80 1.10
N TYR A 39 -21.78 -1.55 1.75
CA TYR A 39 -21.79 -1.23 3.18
C TYR A 39 -22.56 0.09 3.34
N ALA A 40 -23.20 0.28 4.50
CA ALA A 40 -23.80 1.56 4.81
C ALA A 40 -22.71 2.65 4.80
N GLU A 41 -22.93 3.68 3.99
CA GLU A 41 -22.01 4.80 3.84
C GLU A 41 -21.82 5.52 5.18
N GLY A 42 -20.58 5.92 5.48
CA GLY A 42 -20.24 6.60 6.73
C GLY A 42 -20.06 5.69 7.94
N THR A 43 -20.10 4.37 7.78
CA THR A 43 -19.75 3.42 8.86
C THR A 43 -18.24 3.28 9.05
N LEU A 44 -17.82 2.75 10.20
CA LEU A 44 -16.40 2.45 10.47
C LEU A 44 -15.80 1.52 9.40
N LYS A 45 -16.58 0.53 8.96
CA LYS A 45 -16.21 -0.44 7.95
C LYS A 45 -16.05 0.21 6.57
N ASP A 46 -16.97 1.09 6.19
CA ASP A 46 -16.88 1.89 4.95
C ASP A 46 -15.55 2.64 4.90
N LEU A 47 -15.32 3.51 5.88
CA LEU A 47 -14.13 4.36 5.93
C LEU A 47 -12.84 3.54 5.91
N ARG A 48 -12.78 2.43 6.67
CA ARG A 48 -11.62 1.53 6.67
C ARG A 48 -11.36 0.92 5.29
N LEU A 49 -12.43 0.52 4.59
CA LEU A 49 -12.32 -0.08 3.26
C LEU A 49 -11.93 0.95 2.20
N LYS A 50 -12.48 2.17 2.25
CA LYS A 50 -12.07 3.31 1.41
C LYS A 50 -10.57 3.61 1.57
N LEU A 51 -10.07 3.62 2.80
CA LEU A 51 -8.63 3.74 3.09
C LEU A 51 -7.80 2.51 2.64
N GLY A 52 -8.44 1.39 2.32
CA GLY A 52 -7.77 0.16 1.89
C GLY A 52 -7.09 -0.61 3.02
N MET A 53 -7.53 -0.41 4.27
CA MET A 53 -6.91 -0.99 5.46
C MET A 53 -7.55 -2.31 5.90
N THR A 54 -6.74 -3.17 6.52
CA THR A 54 -7.25 -4.32 7.29
C THR A 54 -7.69 -3.89 8.69
N GLN A 55 -8.52 -4.70 9.36
CA GLN A 55 -8.87 -4.44 10.77
C GLN A 55 -7.62 -4.40 11.67
N LYS A 56 -6.61 -5.22 11.37
CA LYS A 56 -5.32 -5.22 12.09
C LYS A 56 -4.57 -3.91 11.91
N GLU A 57 -4.49 -3.39 10.69
CA GLU A 57 -3.85 -2.10 10.42
C GLU A 57 -4.60 -0.96 11.11
N LEU A 58 -5.94 -0.93 11.01
CA LEU A 58 -6.74 0.07 11.71
C LEU A 58 -6.49 -0.01 13.22
N SER A 59 -6.54 -1.21 13.80
CA SER A 59 -6.31 -1.44 15.23
C SER A 59 -4.98 -0.83 15.73
N ALA A 60 -3.92 -0.97 14.93
CA ALA A 60 -2.61 -0.42 15.25
C ALA A 60 -2.57 1.12 15.18
N ILE A 61 -3.34 1.72 14.27
CA ILE A 61 -3.40 3.18 14.09
C ILE A 61 -4.20 3.84 15.22
N ILE A 62 -5.37 3.29 15.57
CA ILE A 62 -6.25 3.90 16.58
C ILE A 62 -6.02 3.41 18.00
N GLY A 63 -5.17 2.39 18.19
CA GLY A 63 -4.77 1.92 19.53
C GLY A 63 -5.80 1.04 20.23
N TYR A 64 -6.72 0.41 19.50
CA TYR A 64 -7.72 -0.51 20.04
C TYR A 64 -7.45 -1.95 19.61
N SER A 65 -8.02 -2.93 20.31
CA SER A 65 -7.87 -4.33 19.92
C SER A 65 -8.60 -4.64 18.60
N VAL A 66 -8.08 -5.58 17.80
CA VAL A 66 -8.76 -6.06 16.58
C VAL A 66 -10.17 -6.57 16.88
N THR A 67 -10.36 -7.19 18.05
CA THR A 67 -11.68 -7.67 18.52
C THR A 67 -12.66 -6.51 18.71
N SER A 68 -12.22 -5.40 19.30
CA SER A 68 -13.03 -4.19 19.44
C SER A 68 -13.46 -3.66 18.07
N ILE A 69 -12.53 -3.60 17.10
CA ILE A 69 -12.84 -3.18 15.72
C ILE A 69 -13.90 -4.09 15.11
N SER A 70 -13.73 -5.41 15.22
CA SER A 70 -14.67 -6.36 14.65
C SER A 70 -16.06 -6.24 15.28
N ILE A 71 -16.16 -6.02 16.59
CA ILE A 71 -17.44 -5.81 17.26
C ILE A 71 -18.10 -4.55 16.69
N TRP A 72 -17.39 -3.43 16.70
CA TRP A 72 -17.93 -2.14 16.23
C TRP A 72 -18.37 -2.15 14.77
N GLU A 73 -17.62 -2.82 13.88
CA GLU A 73 -18.00 -2.96 12.48
C GLU A 73 -19.24 -3.83 12.28
N ASN A 74 -19.45 -4.83 13.15
CA ASN A 74 -20.58 -5.74 13.04
C ASN A 74 -21.85 -5.17 13.69
N SER A 75 -21.73 -4.47 14.81
CA SER A 75 -22.86 -3.85 15.53
C SER A 75 -23.12 -2.39 15.15
N ASN A 76 -22.33 -1.84 14.22
CA ASN A 76 -22.35 -0.41 13.85
C ASN A 76 -22.33 0.52 15.08
N SER A 77 -21.48 0.20 16.05
CA SER A 77 -21.46 0.83 17.37
C SER A 77 -20.09 1.44 17.70
N ALA A 78 -19.40 1.94 16.68
CA ALA A 78 -18.10 2.57 16.84
C ALA A 78 -18.23 3.87 17.67
N PRO A 79 -17.33 4.13 18.63
CA PRO A 79 -17.32 5.40 19.36
C PRO A 79 -17.16 6.60 18.42
N THR A 80 -17.83 7.72 18.71
CA THR A 80 -17.77 8.94 17.90
C THR A 80 -16.33 9.45 17.73
N GLU A 81 -15.51 9.37 18.77
CA GLU A 81 -14.09 9.76 18.71
C GLU A 81 -13.32 8.93 17.68
N VAL A 82 -13.58 7.62 17.63
CA VAL A 82 -12.96 6.71 16.66
C VAL A 82 -13.41 7.05 15.24
N MET A 83 -14.69 7.35 15.06
CA MET A 83 -15.24 7.79 13.78
C MET A 83 -14.58 9.09 13.31
N HIS A 84 -14.48 10.11 14.17
CA HIS A 84 -13.82 11.37 13.84
C HIS A 84 -12.33 11.18 13.51
N LYS A 85 -11.60 10.36 14.28
CA LYS A 85 -10.21 10.02 13.98
C LYS A 85 -10.05 9.38 12.60
N LEU A 86 -10.93 8.43 12.27
CA LEU A 86 -10.86 7.73 10.99
C LEU A 86 -11.26 8.62 9.82
N GLN A 87 -12.27 9.48 10.00
CA GLN A 87 -12.68 10.45 8.99
C GLN A 87 -11.58 11.48 8.74
N LYS A 88 -10.93 11.99 9.79
CA LYS A 88 -9.76 12.86 9.64
C LYS A 88 -8.64 12.15 8.87
N LEU A 89 -8.33 10.91 9.20
CA LEU A 89 -7.33 10.11 8.48
C LEU A 89 -7.69 9.92 7.00
N TYR A 90 -8.97 9.73 6.70
CA TYR A 90 -9.47 9.63 5.34
C TYR A 90 -9.25 10.92 4.54
N GLU A 91 -9.65 12.06 5.07
CA GLU A 91 -9.43 13.36 4.41
C GLU A 91 -7.93 13.66 4.26
N ASP A 92 -7.12 13.46 5.32
CA ASP A 92 -5.66 13.65 5.27
C ASP A 92 -5.02 12.77 4.17
N THR A 93 -5.50 11.53 4.00
CA THR A 93 -5.01 10.61 2.95
C THR A 93 -5.46 11.03 1.56
N LYS A 94 -6.69 11.55 1.45
CA LYS A 94 -7.27 12.04 0.21
C LYS A 94 -6.52 13.27 -0.30
N ASP A 95 -6.13 14.17 0.58
CA ASP A 95 -5.35 15.36 0.24
C ASP A 95 -3.94 15.01 -0.30
N CYS A 96 -3.41 13.84 0.04
CA CYS A 96 -2.17 13.33 -0.51
C CYS A 96 -2.32 12.78 -1.95
N ILE A 97 -3.56 12.62 -2.43
CA ILE A 97 -3.86 12.14 -3.78
C ILE A 97 -4.04 13.36 -4.68
N VAL A 98 -2.98 13.68 -5.43
CA VAL A 98 -2.99 14.79 -6.38
C VAL A 98 -3.47 14.27 -7.74
N ASP A 99 -4.56 14.84 -8.24
CA ASP A 99 -5.05 14.65 -9.61
C ASP A 99 -4.36 15.64 -10.55
N ASP A 100 -3.11 15.37 -10.88
CA ASP A 100 -2.28 16.14 -11.81
C ASP A 100 -2.34 15.60 -13.24
N GLY A 101 -3.25 14.66 -13.53
CA GLY A 101 -3.32 13.96 -14.81
C GLY A 101 -2.15 13.01 -15.09
N ILE A 102 -1.23 12.83 -14.13
CA ILE A 102 -0.12 11.87 -14.25
C ILE A 102 -0.57 10.51 -13.74
N ASP A 103 -0.51 9.52 -14.63
CA ASP A 103 -0.89 8.14 -14.33
C ASP A 103 -0.01 7.53 -13.23
N ILE A 104 -0.59 6.65 -12.42
CA ILE A 104 0.08 5.93 -11.36
C ILE A 104 1.22 5.06 -11.90
N ILE A 105 1.06 4.49 -13.09
CA ILE A 105 2.10 3.70 -13.76
C ILE A 105 3.34 4.56 -14.02
N GLU A 106 3.14 5.81 -14.44
CA GLU A 106 4.23 6.77 -14.66
C GLU A 106 4.90 7.15 -13.33
N LYS A 107 4.12 7.42 -12.28
CA LYS A 107 4.65 7.74 -10.94
C LYS A 107 5.48 6.59 -10.37
N VAL A 108 4.97 5.35 -10.44
CA VAL A 108 5.69 4.13 -10.01
C VAL A 108 6.97 3.94 -10.81
N SER A 109 6.90 4.11 -12.14
CA SER A 109 8.08 4.02 -13.02
C SER A 109 9.14 5.05 -12.65
N TYR A 110 8.74 6.30 -12.46
CA TYR A 110 9.63 7.39 -12.07
C TYR A 110 10.36 7.07 -10.76
N VAL A 111 9.62 6.75 -9.69
CA VAL A 111 10.19 6.42 -8.38
C VAL A 111 11.18 5.26 -8.49
N ARG A 112 10.79 4.19 -9.18
CA ARG A 112 11.63 2.99 -9.35
C ARG A 112 12.93 3.30 -10.07
N HIS A 113 12.86 3.98 -11.20
CA HIS A 113 14.04 4.28 -12.03
C HIS A 113 14.97 5.28 -11.37
N ARG A 114 14.43 6.29 -10.69
CA ARG A 114 15.24 7.33 -10.02
C ARG A 114 16.00 6.81 -8.82
N LEU A 115 15.41 5.85 -8.11
CA LEU A 115 16.05 5.19 -6.97
C LEU A 115 16.81 3.90 -7.35
N GLY A 116 16.74 3.46 -8.61
CA GLY A 116 17.40 2.22 -9.06
C GLY A 116 16.86 0.95 -8.38
N LEU A 117 15.57 0.91 -8.05
CA LEU A 117 14.98 -0.16 -7.24
C LEU A 117 14.46 -1.33 -8.07
N SER A 118 14.51 -2.54 -7.49
CA SER A 118 13.70 -3.67 -7.93
C SER A 118 12.24 -3.48 -7.50
N TYR A 119 11.32 -4.22 -8.13
CA TYR A 119 9.91 -4.21 -7.73
C TYR A 119 9.70 -4.68 -6.28
N ASP A 120 10.44 -5.69 -5.82
CA ASP A 120 10.34 -6.16 -4.43
C ASP A 120 10.83 -5.12 -3.44
N ARG A 121 11.91 -4.39 -3.78
CA ARG A 121 12.39 -3.32 -2.90
C ARG A 121 11.43 -2.15 -2.85
N LEU A 122 10.83 -1.77 -3.99
CA LEU A 122 9.80 -0.75 -4.03
C LEU A 122 8.55 -1.17 -3.24
N ALA A 123 8.13 -2.43 -3.35
CA ALA A 123 7.02 -2.96 -2.57
C ALA A 123 7.28 -2.84 -1.06
N GLN A 124 8.47 -3.21 -0.59
CA GLN A 124 8.86 -3.07 0.82
C GLN A 124 8.79 -1.62 1.29
N LEU A 125 9.26 -0.66 0.48
CA LEU A 125 9.21 0.77 0.83
C LEU A 125 7.78 1.30 0.91
N ILE A 126 6.90 0.87 0.00
CA ILE A 126 5.49 1.26 -0.01
C ILE A 126 4.69 0.54 1.10
N GLY A 127 5.27 -0.50 1.72
CA GLY A 127 4.59 -1.32 2.73
C GLY A 127 3.70 -2.42 2.14
N VAL A 128 3.99 -2.85 0.91
CA VAL A 128 3.35 -4.00 0.26
C VAL A 128 4.23 -5.24 0.37
N GLY A 129 3.60 -6.40 0.57
CA GLY A 129 4.31 -7.65 0.83
C GLY A 129 5.15 -8.21 -0.32
N CYS A 130 4.89 -7.83 -1.58
CA CYS A 130 5.63 -8.37 -2.72
C CYS A 130 5.66 -7.47 -3.96
N GLY A 131 6.72 -7.57 -4.76
CA GLY A 131 6.88 -6.85 -6.02
C GLY A 131 5.86 -7.25 -7.09
N LYS A 132 5.26 -8.45 -7.00
CA LYS A 132 4.17 -8.86 -7.91
C LYS A 132 2.96 -7.94 -7.82
N THR A 133 2.64 -7.42 -6.62
CA THR A 133 1.56 -6.45 -6.46
C THR A 133 1.88 -5.14 -7.16
N VAL A 134 3.12 -4.66 -7.07
CA VAL A 134 3.57 -3.46 -7.78
C VAL A 134 3.52 -3.67 -9.29
N ARG A 135 3.90 -4.86 -9.77
CA ARG A 135 3.76 -5.22 -11.19
C ARG A 135 2.30 -5.22 -11.64
N ALA A 136 1.38 -5.76 -10.85
CA ALA A 136 -0.04 -5.73 -11.19
C ALA A 136 -0.55 -4.28 -11.37
N TRP A 137 -0.02 -3.32 -10.60
CA TRP A 137 -0.34 -1.90 -10.82
C TRP A 137 0.18 -1.37 -12.14
N MET A 138 1.38 -1.80 -12.56
CA MET A 138 1.94 -1.51 -13.87
C MET A 138 1.11 -2.12 -15.01
N ASP A 139 0.38 -3.21 -14.73
CA ASP A 139 -0.51 -3.87 -15.69
C ASP A 139 -1.94 -3.27 -15.65
N GLY A 140 -2.14 -2.14 -14.96
CA GLY A 140 -3.40 -1.40 -14.91
C GLY A 140 -4.32 -1.70 -13.73
N VAL A 141 -3.90 -2.53 -12.77
CA VAL A 141 -4.68 -2.77 -11.55
C VAL A 141 -4.58 -1.56 -10.63
N GLU A 142 -5.71 -0.98 -10.25
CA GLU A 142 -5.73 0.20 -9.38
C GLU A 142 -5.20 -0.12 -7.96
N PRO A 143 -4.22 0.63 -7.43
CA PRO A 143 -3.77 0.49 -6.05
C PRO A 143 -4.84 0.94 -5.06
N LYS A 144 -4.81 0.36 -3.87
CA LYS A 144 -5.61 0.88 -2.75
C LYS A 144 -5.17 2.30 -2.37
N MET A 145 -6.11 3.11 -1.88
CA MET A 145 -5.92 4.52 -1.55
C MET A 145 -4.65 4.82 -0.73
N LYS A 146 -4.39 4.04 0.33
CA LYS A 146 -3.16 4.21 1.14
C LYS A 146 -1.87 4.05 0.34
N TYR A 147 -1.83 3.13 -0.62
CA TYR A 147 -0.65 2.92 -1.46
C TYR A 147 -0.54 4.00 -2.54
N LEU A 148 -1.67 4.48 -3.05
CA LEU A 148 -1.70 5.61 -3.97
C LEU A 148 -1.12 6.87 -3.31
N ALA A 149 -1.54 7.18 -2.09
CA ALA A 149 -1.00 8.28 -1.30
C ALA A 149 0.52 8.13 -1.06
N GLU A 150 0.97 6.93 -0.71
CA GLU A 150 2.39 6.60 -0.51
C GLU A 150 3.23 6.84 -1.79
N ILE A 151 2.74 6.34 -2.93
CA ILE A 151 3.41 6.51 -4.22
C ILE A 151 3.48 7.99 -4.61
N ASN A 152 2.39 8.73 -4.43
CA ASN A 152 2.35 10.17 -4.68
C ASN A 152 3.39 10.90 -3.81
N ARG A 153 3.45 10.59 -2.51
CA ARG A 153 4.44 11.19 -1.60
C ARG A 153 5.86 10.98 -2.12
N MET A 154 6.23 9.72 -2.41
CA MET A 154 7.56 9.39 -2.93
C MET A 154 7.86 10.11 -4.25
N TYR A 155 6.89 10.16 -5.16
CA TYR A 155 7.05 10.81 -6.46
C TYR A 155 7.35 12.30 -6.30
N TYR A 156 6.55 13.03 -5.54
CA TYR A 156 6.71 14.48 -5.38
C TYR A 156 7.93 14.85 -4.53
N GLU A 157 8.27 14.03 -3.55
CA GLU A 157 9.51 14.19 -2.79
C GLU A 157 10.73 14.11 -3.72
N LEU A 158 10.80 13.10 -4.60
CA LEU A 158 11.89 12.97 -5.57
C LEU A 158 11.88 14.06 -6.64
N LYS A 159 10.70 14.49 -7.08
CA LYS A 159 10.54 15.55 -8.08
C LYS A 159 10.97 16.90 -7.53
N SER A 160 10.65 17.21 -6.28
CA SER A 160 11.04 18.47 -5.61
C SER A 160 12.54 18.53 -5.32
N GLN A 161 13.16 17.39 -4.96
CA GLN A 161 14.61 17.30 -4.74
C GLN A 161 15.41 17.40 -6.04
N TYR A 162 14.79 17.12 -7.19
CA TYR A 162 15.43 17.26 -8.48
C TYR A 162 15.47 18.72 -8.95
N LYS A 163 16.58 19.40 -8.68
CA LYS A 163 16.99 20.57 -9.46
C LYS A 163 17.71 20.08 -10.72
N PRO A 164 17.29 20.43 -11.94
CA PRO A 164 18.06 20.11 -13.13
C PRO A 164 19.46 20.70 -12.94
N LYS A 165 20.50 19.89 -13.16
CA LYS A 165 21.87 20.42 -13.19
C LYS A 165 21.85 21.58 -14.17
N SER A 166 22.20 22.78 -13.70
CA SER A 166 22.41 23.90 -14.62
C SER A 166 23.35 23.37 -15.68
N GLN A 167 22.87 23.40 -16.92
CA GLN A 167 23.66 22.97 -18.06
C GLN A 167 24.79 23.99 -18.10
N LYS A 168 25.91 23.70 -17.41
CA LYS A 168 27.16 24.42 -17.62
C LYS A 168 27.35 24.28 -19.11
N ARG A 169 27.10 25.36 -19.84
CA ARG A 169 27.39 25.43 -21.27
C ARG A 169 28.81 24.92 -21.35
N ARG A 170 29.02 23.74 -21.94
CA ARG A 170 30.36 23.36 -22.33
C ARG A 170 30.83 24.57 -23.14
N PRO A 171 31.96 25.22 -22.80
CA PRO A 171 32.45 26.28 -23.66
C PRO A 171 32.49 25.67 -25.05
N THR A 172 31.68 26.21 -25.95
CA THR A 172 31.58 25.71 -27.31
C THR A 172 33.01 25.82 -27.84
N PHE A 173 33.64 24.67 -28.06
CA PHE A 173 34.93 24.64 -28.71
C PHE A 173 34.71 25.31 -30.07
N CYS A 174 35.32 26.49 -30.21
CA CYS A 174 35.25 27.37 -31.38
C CYS A 174 33.89 28.08 -31.60
N GLN A 175 33.65 29.18 -30.89
CA GLN A 175 32.98 30.34 -31.51
C GLN A 175 34.02 31.09 -32.34
N LEU A 176 34.46 30.51 -33.45
CA LEU A 176 35.26 31.22 -34.44
C LEU A 176 34.29 31.96 -35.35
N ASP A 177 34.37 33.29 -35.35
CA ASP A 177 33.69 34.11 -36.34
C ASP A 177 34.49 34.04 -37.65
N PRO A 178 33.95 33.42 -38.72
CA PRO A 178 34.68 33.23 -39.97
C PRO A 178 35.06 34.55 -40.67
N LEU A 179 34.45 35.68 -40.27
CA LEU A 179 34.74 37.00 -40.82
C LEU A 179 35.76 37.79 -40.00
N ASN A 180 36.11 37.31 -38.81
CA ASN A 180 37.05 37.98 -37.93
C ASN A 180 38.47 37.41 -38.09
N LYS A 181 39.33 38.13 -38.84
CA LYS A 181 40.74 37.76 -39.09
C LYS A 181 41.59 37.59 -37.81
N THR A 182 41.21 38.18 -36.67
CA THR A 182 41.95 38.01 -35.41
C THR A 182 41.51 36.77 -34.63
N SER A 183 40.35 36.18 -34.96
CA SER A 183 39.84 34.97 -34.29
C SER A 183 40.71 33.73 -34.53
N TRP A 184 41.51 33.74 -35.60
CA TRP A 184 42.45 32.66 -35.98
C TRP A 184 43.81 32.72 -35.26
N LYS A 185 44.10 33.78 -34.51
CA LYS A 185 45.34 33.90 -33.73
C LYS A 185 45.13 33.35 -32.32
N ALA A 186 45.02 32.04 -32.20
CA ALA A 186 45.23 31.39 -30.91
C ALA A 186 46.74 31.28 -30.69
N GLU A 187 47.29 32.03 -29.72
CA GLU A 187 48.65 31.80 -29.21
C GLU A 187 48.65 30.43 -28.51
N ILE A 188 49.28 29.45 -29.14
CA ILE A 188 49.50 28.14 -28.53
C ILE A 188 50.73 28.27 -27.64
N GLU A 189 50.53 28.71 -26.40
CA GLU A 189 51.50 28.42 -25.34
C GLU A 189 51.42 26.92 -25.06
N ASN A 190 52.29 26.15 -25.70
CA ASN A 190 52.40 24.70 -25.49
C ASN A 190 53.22 24.46 -24.21
N PRO A 191 52.62 24.02 -23.08
CA PRO A 191 53.41 23.61 -21.95
C PRO A 191 54.14 22.32 -22.33
N VAL A 192 55.44 22.45 -22.55
CA VAL A 192 56.40 21.36 -22.80
C VAL A 192 56.06 20.14 -21.93
N ILE A 193 55.60 19.07 -22.59
CA ILE A 193 55.34 17.78 -21.96
C ILE A 193 56.70 17.16 -21.64
N VAL A 194 57.13 17.27 -20.39
CA VAL A 194 58.31 16.57 -19.88
C VAL A 194 57.92 15.12 -19.59
N TRP A 195 58.39 14.19 -20.41
CA TRP A 195 58.34 12.76 -20.10
C TRP A 195 59.50 12.42 -19.15
N LYS A 196 59.20 11.78 -18.03
CA LYS A 196 60.18 11.13 -17.14
C LYS A 196 60.41 9.69 -17.57
#